data_AF-A0A7V4ST41-F1
#
_entry.id   AF-A0A7V4ST41-F1
#
_cell.length_a   1.000
_cell.length_b   1.000
_cell.length_c   1.000
_cell.angle_alpha   90.00
_cell.angle_beta   90.00
_cell.angle_gamma   90.00
#
_symmetry.space_group_name_H-M   'P 1'
#
loop_
_entity.id
_entity.type
_entity.pdbx_description
1 polymer ?
#
loop_
_entity_poly.entity_id
_entity_poly.type
_entity_poly.pdbx_seq_one_letter_code
_entity_poly.pdbx_strand_id
1 'polypeptide(L)'
;MRECIDKLELEKFLRGDLDPERMLTVDCHIAECDACRSRLTSLPEFAKASVAFGTMAIGADGCPEYEELSAFLDGTLAEAHARIVAAHANTCELCSRDLERMRELRSQALLREKVTVRPGMTLRHSVSKPSVWKRVFVGATAVAVIAWLTVTLIGLDLRSGEKQLTAKKPPAVPTVKVPKSVPETPSIPSAKPDKPILAQKQPVPKTTTTSKDQALPTVTASKVVLRDGNYRVVAKNGKLVLAEIDGTVVKTPLEARIMAAIEEKLRTGRIKPAEPVRVAMNTTLRDQEGYTPPPTAPTPVSPDNKIVLTDKPMLVWSKVDLAELYRVVVKTADGNVVFEQETDRNSVTVTKPLQRGAEYSWQVGVRFSAGDEWTNSRAVRFRVLSDSDYAAIQKVKSQLPGSHLALGVAYEAFGLYDEAAAEYRALARANPNSTLARDMLRKTVESAR
;
A
#
# COMPACT_ATOMS: atom_id res chain seq x y z
N MET A 1 46.28 17.93 20.35
CA MET A 1 45.61 17.35 21.54
C MET A 1 44.48 18.29 21.91
N ARG A 2 43.24 17.99 21.52
CA ARG A 2 42.09 18.73 22.06
C ARG A 2 41.84 18.18 23.46
N GLU A 3 41.78 19.06 24.45
CA GLU A 3 41.50 18.68 25.83
C GLU A 3 40.13 17.99 25.93
N CYS A 4 40.04 16.96 26.76
CA CYS A 4 38.79 16.22 26.97
C CYS A 4 37.80 17.05 27.78
N ILE A 5 36.50 16.88 27.48
CA ILE A 5 35.41 17.54 28.22
C ILE A 5 35.41 17.07 29.68
N ASP A 6 35.18 18.01 30.59
CA ASP A 6 35.14 17.72 32.02
C ASP A 6 33.85 16.98 32.42
N LYS A 7 33.87 16.34 33.60
CA LYS A 7 32.75 15.53 34.08
C LYS A 7 31.47 16.36 34.32
N LEU A 8 31.62 17.56 34.87
CA LEU A 8 30.49 18.42 35.26
C LEU A 8 29.77 18.95 34.01
N GLU A 9 30.52 19.24 32.96
CA GLU A 9 30.04 19.68 31.66
C GLU A 9 29.30 18.54 30.93
N LEU A 10 29.81 17.30 30.99
CA LEU A 10 29.08 16.13 30.49
C LEU A 10 27.76 15.87 31.25
N GLU A 11 27.72 16.11 32.55
CA GLU A 11 26.47 16.01 33.34
C GLU A 11 25.45 17.09 32.94
N LYS A 12 25.90 18.33 32.72
CA LYS A 12 25.05 19.43 32.21
C LYS A 12 24.54 19.14 30.80
N PHE A 13 25.39 18.58 29.94
CA PHE A 13 25.02 18.15 28.60
C PHE A 13 23.85 17.14 28.64
N LEU A 14 23.91 16.14 29.52
CA LEU A 14 22.85 15.14 29.67
C LEU A 14 21.54 15.68 30.21
N ARG A 15 21.59 16.72 31.04
CA ARG A 15 20.39 17.37 31.59
C ARG A 15 19.76 18.40 30.66
N GLY A 16 20.46 18.79 29.61
CA GLY A 16 20.00 19.86 28.73
C GLY A 16 20.36 21.28 29.20
N ASP A 17 21.27 21.41 30.17
CA ASP A 17 21.55 22.67 30.89
C ASP A 17 22.68 23.51 30.23
N LEU A 18 23.20 23.07 29.09
CA LEU A 18 24.20 23.82 28.33
C LEU A 18 23.53 24.75 27.32
N ASP A 19 24.20 25.85 26.98
CA ASP A 19 23.74 26.68 25.88
C ASP A 19 23.81 25.91 24.53
N PRO A 20 22.96 26.25 23.55
CA PRO A 20 22.85 25.48 22.31
C PRO A 20 24.16 25.35 21.50
N GLU A 21 25.00 26.38 21.50
CA GLU A 21 26.28 26.37 20.77
C GLU A 21 27.28 25.43 21.45
N ARG A 22 27.29 25.45 22.79
CA ARG A 22 28.11 24.55 23.59
C ARG A 22 27.62 23.11 23.55
N MET A 23 26.31 22.87 23.50
CA MET A 23 25.75 21.53 23.30
C MET A 23 26.26 20.88 22.02
N LEU A 24 26.21 21.59 20.89
CA LEU A 24 26.70 21.10 19.61
C LEU A 24 28.22 20.83 19.63
N THR A 25 28.97 21.68 20.33
CA THR A 25 30.41 21.50 20.49
C THR A 25 30.76 20.25 21.29
N VAL A 26 30.03 20.00 22.39
CA VAL A 26 30.20 18.82 23.24
C VAL A 26 29.78 17.54 22.49
N ASP A 27 28.67 17.60 21.73
CA ASP A 27 28.19 16.49 20.89
C ASP A 27 29.22 16.09 19.82
N CYS A 28 29.73 17.06 19.05
CA CYS A 28 30.79 16.83 18.07
C CYS A 28 32.06 16.25 18.72
N HIS A 29 32.42 16.70 19.92
CA HIS A 29 33.59 16.17 20.62
C HIS A 29 33.40 14.72 21.06
N ILE A 30 32.24 14.35 21.61
CA ILE A 30 31.94 12.98 22.04
C ILE A 30 31.88 12.02 20.84
N ALA A 31 31.44 12.50 19.68
CA ALA A 31 31.47 11.74 18.43
C ALA A 31 32.91 11.35 18.03
N GLU A 32 33.88 12.24 18.26
CA GLU A 32 35.28 12.07 17.84
C GLU A 32 36.22 11.55 18.96
N CYS A 33 35.80 11.52 20.23
CA CYS A 33 36.65 11.22 21.39
C CYS A 33 36.14 10.03 22.23
N ASP A 34 36.79 8.87 22.09
CA ASP A 34 36.42 7.63 22.80
C ASP A 34 36.53 7.74 24.33
N ALA A 35 37.49 8.53 24.83
CA ALA A 35 37.67 8.75 26.27
C ALA A 35 36.49 9.53 26.87
N CYS A 36 35.99 10.56 26.17
CA CYS A 36 34.81 11.31 26.60
C CYS A 36 33.55 10.47 26.47
N ARG A 37 33.43 9.64 25.42
CA ARG A 37 32.31 8.71 25.25
C ARG A 37 32.24 7.70 26.39
N SER A 38 33.37 7.12 26.76
CA SER A 38 33.46 6.16 27.87
C SER A 38 33.15 6.80 29.23
N ARG A 39 33.57 8.05 29.44
CA ARG A 39 33.21 8.81 30.64
C ARG A 39 31.73 9.13 30.68
N LEU A 40 31.14 9.54 29.56
CA LEU A 40 29.71 9.81 29.45
C LEU A 40 28.88 8.58 29.79
N THR A 41 29.19 7.41 29.21
CA THR A 41 28.45 6.16 29.47
C THR A 41 28.58 5.65 30.90
N SER A 42 29.65 6.04 31.61
CA SER A 42 29.84 5.71 33.02
C SER A 42 29.04 6.59 33.99
N LEU A 43 28.40 7.67 33.52
CA LEU A 43 27.64 8.56 34.39
C LEU A 43 26.28 7.96 34.76
N PRO A 44 25.86 8.05 36.04
CA PRO A 44 24.54 7.56 36.45
C PRO A 44 23.40 8.35 35.79
N GLU A 45 23.62 9.64 35.51
CA GLU A 45 22.66 10.45 34.76
C GLU A 45 22.59 10.03 33.29
N PHE A 46 23.64 9.42 32.72
CA PHE A 46 23.57 8.81 31.41
C PHE A 46 22.69 7.58 31.42
N ALA A 47 22.72 6.74 32.47
CA ALA A 47 21.82 5.59 32.57
C ALA A 47 20.34 6.02 32.66
N LYS A 48 20.04 7.08 33.41
CA LYS A 48 18.68 7.65 33.48
C LYS A 48 18.28 8.31 32.17
N ALA A 49 19.16 9.10 31.58
CA ALA A 49 18.94 9.76 30.30
C ALA A 49 18.87 8.73 29.16
N SER A 50 19.62 7.63 29.17
CA SER A 50 19.58 6.56 28.16
C SER A 50 18.33 5.71 28.28
N VAL A 51 17.74 5.61 29.48
CA VAL A 51 16.40 5.04 29.65
C VAL A 51 15.34 6.01 29.09
N ALA A 52 15.48 7.32 29.35
CA ALA A 52 14.59 8.37 28.82
C ALA A 52 14.78 8.72 27.33
N PHE A 53 15.95 8.44 26.75
CA PHE A 53 16.27 8.56 25.32
C PHE A 53 16.10 7.22 24.60
N GLY A 54 16.27 6.10 25.29
CA GLY A 54 15.86 4.77 24.83
C GLY A 54 14.36 4.72 24.56
N THR A 55 13.55 5.50 25.31
CA THR A 55 12.12 5.71 25.03
C THR A 55 11.82 6.56 23.78
N MET A 56 12.81 7.21 23.16
CA MET A 56 12.63 7.97 21.90
C MET A 56 13.42 7.40 20.71
N ALA A 57 14.48 6.62 20.93
CA ALA A 57 15.35 6.10 19.88
C ALA A 57 15.15 4.60 19.56
N ILE A 58 14.36 3.86 20.34
CA ILE A 58 14.02 2.47 19.99
C ILE A 58 12.82 2.50 19.03
N GLY A 59 13.13 2.66 17.75
CA GLY A 59 12.35 2.01 16.71
C GLY A 59 12.33 0.50 16.98
N ALA A 60 11.28 -0.18 16.51
CA ALA A 60 10.86 -1.57 16.77
C ALA A 60 11.91 -2.74 16.82
N ASP A 61 13.22 -2.48 16.78
CA ASP A 61 14.31 -3.45 16.84
C ASP A 61 14.85 -3.72 18.27
N GLY A 62 14.20 -3.21 19.33
CA GLY A 62 14.63 -3.38 20.73
C GLY A 62 13.56 -3.88 21.72
N CYS A 63 12.43 -4.37 21.22
CA CYS A 63 11.43 -5.03 22.08
C CYS A 63 11.90 -6.45 22.44
N PRO A 64 11.73 -6.91 23.70
CA PRO A 64 11.94 -8.31 24.04
C PRO A 64 11.16 -9.22 23.10
N GLU A 65 11.78 -10.31 22.68
CA GLU A 65 11.12 -11.27 21.79
C GLU A 65 9.94 -11.95 22.51
N TYR A 66 9.02 -12.51 21.73
CA TYR A 66 7.81 -13.16 22.27
C TYR A 66 8.14 -14.25 23.31
N GLU A 67 9.22 -15.01 23.09
CA GLU A 67 9.67 -16.07 24.01
C GLU A 67 10.13 -15.50 25.36
N GLU A 68 10.77 -14.33 25.38
CA GLU A 68 11.22 -13.67 26.61
C GLU A 68 10.06 -13.07 27.41
N LEU A 69 9.05 -12.47 26.74
CA LEU A 69 7.84 -11.97 27.39
C LEU A 69 7.00 -13.11 28.00
N SER A 70 6.92 -14.25 27.29
CA SER A 70 6.28 -15.46 27.80
C SER A 70 7.03 -15.98 29.03
N ALA A 71 8.35 -16.21 28.93
CA ALA A 71 9.16 -16.68 30.05
C ALA A 71 9.14 -15.73 31.27
N PHE A 72 9.02 -14.41 31.04
CA PHE A 72 8.78 -13.43 32.10
C PHE A 72 7.43 -13.63 32.81
N LEU A 73 6.35 -13.89 32.07
CA LEU A 73 5.04 -14.19 32.66
C LEU A 73 4.99 -15.53 33.38
N ASP A 74 5.80 -16.50 32.95
CA ASP A 74 5.91 -17.83 33.54
C ASP A 74 6.76 -17.82 34.81
N GLY A 75 7.47 -16.71 35.08
CA GLY A 75 8.45 -16.62 36.16
C GLY A 75 9.68 -17.50 35.94
N THR A 76 9.93 -17.94 34.71
CA THR A 76 11.05 -18.82 34.35
C THR A 76 12.30 -18.05 33.92
N LEU A 77 12.18 -16.73 33.74
CA LEU A 77 13.29 -15.85 33.39
C LEU A 77 14.22 -15.60 34.59
N ALA A 78 15.54 -15.57 34.37
CA ALA A 78 16.51 -15.25 35.41
C ALA A 78 16.25 -13.85 36.00
N GLU A 79 16.43 -13.69 37.33
CA GLU A 79 16.02 -12.50 38.08
C GLU A 79 16.66 -11.18 37.57
N ALA A 80 17.87 -11.24 37.02
CA ALA A 80 18.52 -10.09 36.39
C ALA A 80 17.84 -9.69 35.06
N HIS A 81 17.47 -10.67 34.23
CA HIS A 81 16.76 -10.45 32.97
C HIS A 81 15.28 -10.07 33.18
N ALA A 82 14.62 -10.65 34.18
CA ALA A 82 13.23 -10.32 34.52
C ALA A 82 13.08 -8.85 34.89
N ARG A 83 14.06 -8.27 35.59
CA ARG A 83 14.10 -6.83 35.91
C ARG A 83 14.23 -5.95 34.67
N ILE A 84 14.99 -6.38 33.66
CA ILE A 84 15.16 -5.65 32.40
C ILE A 84 13.86 -5.67 31.60
N VAL A 85 13.24 -6.84 31.44
CA VAL A 85 11.96 -7.00 30.73
C VAL A 85 10.84 -6.23 31.44
N ALA A 86 10.77 -6.27 32.77
CA ALA A 86 9.81 -5.49 33.55
C ALA A 86 9.99 -3.97 33.38
N ALA A 87 11.23 -3.49 33.40
CA ALA A 87 11.53 -2.08 33.17
C ALA A 87 11.12 -1.65 31.75
N HIS A 88 11.44 -2.45 30.74
CA HIS A 88 11.04 -2.20 29.35
C HIS A 88 9.52 -2.17 29.20
N ALA A 89 8.82 -3.19 29.70
CA ALA A 89 7.37 -3.29 29.57
C ALA A 89 6.61 -2.17 30.30
N ASN A 90 7.16 -1.62 31.38
CA ASN A 90 6.56 -0.44 32.03
C ASN A 90 6.73 0.86 31.24
N THR A 91 7.66 0.89 30.29
CA THR A 91 7.98 2.09 29.48
C THR A 91 7.55 1.99 28.01
N CYS A 92 7.34 0.78 27.50
CA CYS A 92 6.96 0.52 26.12
C CYS A 92 5.48 0.13 26.04
N GLU A 93 4.65 1.01 25.46
CA GLU A 93 3.20 0.78 25.30
C GLU A 93 2.85 -0.46 24.47
N LEU A 94 3.75 -0.92 23.60
CA LEU A 94 3.55 -2.17 22.85
C LEU A 94 3.72 -3.38 23.78
N CYS A 95 4.84 -3.44 24.51
CA CYS A 95 5.12 -4.56 25.41
C CYS A 95 4.19 -4.59 26.63
N SER A 96 3.73 -3.44 27.15
CA SER A 96 2.72 -3.42 28.23
C SER A 96 1.41 -4.05 27.77
N ARG A 97 0.90 -3.65 26.60
CA ARG A 97 -0.31 -4.21 25.99
C ARG A 97 -0.17 -5.69 25.66
N ASP A 98 0.98 -6.10 25.14
CA ASP A 98 1.23 -7.51 24.83
C ASP A 98 1.27 -8.37 26.11
N LEU A 99 1.91 -7.91 27.17
CA LEU A 99 1.88 -8.60 28.47
C LEU A 99 0.48 -8.65 29.08
N GLU A 100 -0.32 -7.59 28.98
CA GLU A 100 -1.71 -7.58 29.42
C GLU A 100 -2.56 -8.58 28.63
N ARG A 101 -2.43 -8.60 27.30
CA ARG A 101 -3.12 -9.56 26.43
C ARG A 101 -2.75 -11.01 26.77
N MET A 102 -1.47 -11.29 27.00
CA MET A 102 -1.01 -12.63 27.37
C MET A 102 -1.54 -13.06 28.75
N ARG A 103 -1.57 -12.15 29.73
CA ARG A 103 -2.18 -12.41 31.05
C ARG A 103 -3.67 -12.70 30.95
N GLU A 104 -4.39 -11.94 30.12
CA GLU A 104 -5.82 -12.14 29.89
C GLU A 104 -6.09 -13.52 29.28
N LEU A 105 -5.38 -13.88 28.21
CA LEU A 105 -5.49 -15.20 27.56
C LEU A 105 -5.21 -16.35 28.55
N ARG A 106 -4.21 -16.19 29.42
CA ARG A 106 -3.91 -17.17 30.47
C ARG A 106 -5.02 -17.33 31.48
N SER A 107 -5.60 -16.22 31.93
CA SER A 107 -6.69 -16.26 32.89
C SER A 107 -7.93 -16.96 32.31
N GLN A 108 -8.21 -16.75 31.02
CA GLN A 108 -9.29 -17.44 30.30
C GLN A 108 -9.00 -18.94 30.12
N ALA A 109 -7.76 -19.32 29.83
CA ALA A 109 -7.37 -20.73 29.73
C ALA A 109 -7.55 -21.48 31.06
N LEU A 110 -7.13 -20.87 32.17
CA LEU A 110 -7.29 -21.42 33.53
C LEU A 110 -8.76 -21.54 33.96
N LEU A 111 -9.62 -20.63 33.51
CA LEU A 111 -11.06 -20.72 33.74
C LEU A 111 -11.70 -21.90 32.99
N ARG A 112 -11.19 -22.23 31.79
CA ARG A 112 -11.68 -23.34 30.97
C ARG A 112 -11.28 -24.71 31.52
N GLU A 113 -10.08 -24.81 32.11
CA GLU A 113 -9.59 -26.03 32.77
C GLU A 113 -10.40 -26.37 34.04
N LYS A 114 -10.98 -25.36 34.72
CA LYS A 114 -11.86 -25.55 35.87
C LYS A 114 -13.29 -25.98 35.52
N VAL A 115 -13.67 -26.04 34.24
CA VAL A 115 -15.00 -26.53 33.83
C VAL A 115 -14.99 -28.06 33.84
N THR A 116 -15.20 -28.66 35.02
CA THR A 116 -15.55 -30.07 35.13
C THR A 116 -16.96 -30.28 34.59
N VAL A 117 -17.07 -30.68 33.32
CA VAL A 117 -18.35 -31.13 32.75
C VAL A 117 -18.73 -32.44 33.45
N ARG A 118 -19.74 -32.38 34.33
CA ARG A 118 -20.39 -33.60 34.84
C ARG A 118 -21.17 -34.25 33.68
N PRO A 119 -20.82 -35.46 33.22
CA PRO A 119 -21.58 -36.11 32.18
C PRO A 119 -22.81 -36.77 32.81
N GLY A 120 -23.99 -36.29 32.44
CA GLY A 120 -25.25 -36.98 32.78
C GLY A 120 -26.39 -36.06 33.20
N MET A 121 -26.92 -35.26 32.28
CA MET A 121 -28.33 -34.88 32.32
C MET A 121 -28.84 -34.69 30.89
N THR A 122 -29.62 -35.65 30.42
CA THR A 122 -30.41 -35.53 29.20
C THR A 122 -31.46 -34.44 29.40
N LEU A 123 -31.21 -33.24 28.88
CA LEU A 123 -32.19 -32.17 28.84
C LEU A 123 -33.22 -32.48 27.74
N ARG A 124 -34.39 -32.90 28.19
CA ARG A 124 -35.62 -33.06 27.42
C ARG A 124 -35.97 -31.70 26.80
N HIS A 125 -35.82 -31.57 25.49
CA HIS A 125 -36.20 -30.36 24.76
C HIS A 125 -37.69 -30.07 24.95
N SER A 126 -38.00 -29.02 25.71
CA SER A 126 -39.31 -28.39 25.73
C SER A 126 -39.46 -27.58 24.45
N VAL A 127 -40.27 -28.10 23.52
CA VAL A 127 -40.67 -27.38 22.30
C VAL A 127 -41.63 -26.27 22.70
N SER A 128 -41.13 -25.04 22.85
CA SER A 128 -41.98 -23.86 23.00
C SER A 128 -42.70 -23.57 21.68
N LYS A 129 -44.04 -23.60 21.73
CA LYS A 129 -44.91 -23.25 20.59
C LYS A 129 -44.63 -21.82 20.08
N PRO A 130 -44.67 -21.57 18.76
CA PRO A 130 -44.51 -20.23 18.23
C PRO A 130 -45.71 -19.35 18.58
N SER A 131 -45.42 -18.16 19.12
CA SER A 131 -46.39 -17.14 19.51
C SER A 131 -47.23 -16.66 18.32
N VAL A 132 -48.56 -16.72 18.50
CA VAL A 132 -49.62 -16.31 17.56
C VAL A 132 -49.61 -14.80 17.25
N TRP A 133 -48.83 -13.99 17.96
CA TRP A 133 -48.80 -12.53 17.80
C TRP A 133 -48.04 -12.03 16.56
N LYS A 134 -47.23 -12.85 15.88
CA LYS A 134 -46.56 -12.44 14.62
C LYS A 134 -47.46 -12.45 13.38
N ARG A 135 -48.71 -12.91 13.48
CA ARG A 135 -49.65 -12.95 12.32
C ARG A 135 -50.62 -11.76 12.22
N VAL A 136 -50.64 -10.85 13.20
CA VAL A 136 -51.53 -9.67 13.15
C VAL A 136 -50.87 -8.44 12.52
N PHE A 137 -49.53 -8.33 12.53
CA PHE A 137 -48.83 -7.15 12.00
C PHE A 137 -48.49 -7.19 10.49
N VAL A 138 -48.70 -8.31 9.79
CA VAL A 138 -48.46 -8.42 8.34
C VAL A 138 -49.73 -8.10 7.52
N GLY A 139 -50.90 -8.00 8.14
CA GLY A 139 -52.17 -7.71 7.45
C GLY A 139 -52.51 -6.22 7.28
N ALA A 140 -51.90 -5.32 8.06
CA ALA A 140 -52.31 -3.90 8.09
C ALA A 140 -51.52 -2.99 7.12
N THR A 141 -50.33 -3.39 6.65
CA THR A 141 -49.50 -2.55 5.77
C THR A 141 -49.83 -2.72 4.28
N ALA A 142 -50.41 -3.84 3.86
CA ALA A 142 -50.79 -4.08 2.46
C ALA A 142 -52.03 -3.27 2.03
N VAL A 143 -52.98 -3.03 2.92
CA VAL A 143 -54.22 -2.29 2.61
C VAL A 143 -53.95 -0.78 2.48
N ALA A 144 -53.02 -0.23 3.26
CA ALA A 144 -52.66 1.19 3.19
C ALA A 144 -51.94 1.55 1.88
N VAL A 145 -51.10 0.66 1.34
CA VAL A 145 -50.36 0.90 0.09
C VAL A 145 -51.29 0.80 -1.13
N ILE A 146 -52.26 -0.13 -1.12
CA ILE A 146 -53.26 -0.26 -2.19
C ILE A 146 -54.22 0.94 -2.19
N ALA A 147 -54.68 1.39 -1.01
CA ALA A 147 -55.55 2.57 -0.92
C ALA A 147 -54.84 3.86 -1.39
N TRP A 148 -53.55 4.02 -1.07
CA TRP A 148 -52.78 5.20 -1.49
C TRP A 148 -52.54 5.22 -3.01
N LEU A 149 -52.22 4.07 -3.62
CA LEU A 149 -52.08 3.93 -5.08
C LEU A 149 -53.38 4.21 -5.85
N THR A 150 -54.54 3.81 -5.32
CA THR A 150 -55.84 4.10 -5.94
C THR A 150 -56.22 5.59 -5.88
N VAL A 151 -55.85 6.32 -4.81
CA VAL A 151 -56.14 7.75 -4.68
C VAL A 151 -55.23 8.59 -5.60
N THR A 152 -53.99 8.18 -5.83
CA THR A 152 -53.08 8.87 -6.76
C THR A 152 -53.43 8.64 -8.25
N LEU A 153 -53.96 7.47 -8.60
CA LEU A 153 -54.37 7.19 -9.99
C LEU A 153 -55.68 7.90 -10.37
N ILE A 154 -56.63 8.04 -9.43
CA ILE A 154 -57.89 8.77 -9.67
C ILE A 154 -57.67 10.30 -9.64
N GLY A 155 -56.67 10.79 -8.89
CA GLY A 155 -56.31 12.22 -8.85
C GLY A 155 -55.63 12.75 -10.12
N LEU A 156 -55.01 11.88 -10.93
CA LEU A 156 -54.34 12.26 -12.18
C LEU A 156 -55.28 12.26 -13.40
N ASP A 157 -56.43 11.57 -13.32
CA ASP A 157 -57.42 11.50 -14.41
C ASP A 157 -58.38 12.70 -14.45
N LEU A 158 -58.40 13.53 -13.39
CA LEU A 158 -59.26 14.72 -13.29
C LEU A 158 -58.56 16.04 -13.63
N ARG A 159 -57.30 16.02 -14.13
CA ARG A 159 -56.52 17.26 -14.36
C ARG A 159 -55.93 17.45 -15.76
N SER A 160 -56.37 16.72 -16.78
CA SER A 160 -56.02 17.03 -18.18
C SER A 160 -57.26 17.20 -19.05
N GLY A 161 -57.99 18.28 -18.80
CA GLY A 161 -58.95 18.85 -19.75
C GLY A 161 -58.22 19.56 -20.90
N GLU A 162 -58.61 19.17 -22.12
CA GLU A 162 -58.62 19.89 -23.40
C GLU A 162 -57.64 21.06 -23.64
N LYS A 163 -56.76 20.87 -24.63
CA LYS A 163 -56.60 21.85 -25.73
C LYS A 163 -56.50 21.12 -27.07
N GLN A 164 -57.58 21.18 -27.84
CA GLN A 164 -57.61 20.89 -29.28
C GLN A 164 -56.77 21.91 -30.06
N LEU A 165 -56.14 21.46 -31.15
CA LEU A 165 -55.95 22.24 -32.39
C LEU A 165 -55.67 21.30 -33.58
N THR A 166 -56.78 20.93 -34.25
CA THR A 166 -56.98 20.84 -35.71
C THR A 166 -55.98 20.10 -36.61
N ALA A 167 -56.46 18.98 -37.17
CA ALA A 167 -55.94 18.36 -38.40
C ALA A 167 -56.52 19.03 -39.65
N LYS A 168 -55.72 19.20 -40.71
CA LYS A 168 -56.16 19.54 -42.07
C LYS A 168 -55.56 18.55 -43.09
N LYS A 169 -56.43 18.00 -43.95
CA LYS A 169 -56.17 17.00 -45.01
C LYS A 169 -55.37 17.56 -46.22
N PRO A 170 -54.82 16.69 -47.11
CA PRO A 170 -53.71 16.95 -48.05
C PRO A 170 -54.16 17.36 -49.47
N PRO A 171 -53.20 17.62 -50.39
CA PRO A 171 -53.13 16.77 -51.60
C PRO A 171 -51.72 16.51 -52.21
N ALA A 172 -51.67 15.35 -52.91
CA ALA A 172 -51.01 15.01 -54.19
C ALA A 172 -49.47 15.08 -54.45
N VAL A 173 -49.02 14.01 -55.11
CA VAL A 173 -47.69 13.60 -55.65
C VAL A 173 -47.15 14.56 -56.75
N PRO A 174 -45.85 14.54 -57.14
CA PRO A 174 -45.36 13.52 -58.09
C PRO A 174 -43.94 12.95 -57.84
N THR A 175 -43.80 11.76 -58.41
CA THR A 175 -42.69 10.82 -58.54
C THR A 175 -41.46 11.37 -59.26
N VAL A 176 -40.25 10.97 -58.83
CA VAL A 176 -39.05 10.86 -59.69
C VAL A 176 -38.34 9.53 -59.43
N LYS A 177 -37.83 8.93 -60.51
CA LYS A 177 -37.48 7.53 -60.74
C LYS A 177 -35.94 7.34 -60.80
N VAL A 178 -35.47 6.12 -60.40
CA VAL A 178 -34.46 5.25 -61.09
C VAL A 178 -32.95 5.54 -60.83
N PRO A 179 -31.99 4.54 -60.86
CA PRO A 179 -32.01 3.10 -60.52
C PRO A 179 -30.73 2.48 -59.85
N LYS A 180 -30.92 1.30 -59.23
CA LYS A 180 -30.14 0.01 -59.21
C LYS A 180 -28.65 -0.04 -59.67
N SER A 181 -27.77 -0.61 -58.82
CA SER A 181 -27.07 -1.89 -59.08
C SER A 181 -26.18 -2.36 -57.90
N VAL A 182 -26.13 -3.69 -57.76
CA VAL A 182 -25.34 -4.59 -56.88
C VAL A 182 -24.54 -5.46 -57.89
N PRO A 183 -23.27 -5.92 -57.70
CA PRO A 183 -23.01 -7.12 -56.88
C PRO A 183 -21.60 -7.37 -56.26
N GLU A 184 -21.65 -8.22 -55.21
CA GLU A 184 -20.82 -9.38 -54.83
C GLU A 184 -19.28 -9.39 -54.74
N THR A 185 -18.84 -9.93 -53.59
CA THR A 185 -17.58 -10.63 -53.22
C THR A 185 -17.19 -11.73 -54.23
N PRO A 186 -15.89 -12.12 -54.34
CA PRO A 186 -15.46 -13.38 -53.68
C PRO A 186 -13.96 -13.52 -53.27
N SER A 187 -13.76 -14.32 -52.21
CA SER A 187 -12.75 -15.38 -51.92
C SER A 187 -11.21 -15.22 -52.00
N ILE A 188 -10.58 -15.81 -50.97
CA ILE A 188 -9.16 -16.12 -50.67
C ILE A 188 -8.60 -17.26 -51.54
N PRO A 189 -7.25 -17.36 -51.72
CA PRO A 189 -6.57 -18.64 -51.45
C PRO A 189 -5.22 -18.56 -50.68
N SER A 190 -4.93 -19.67 -49.98
CA SER A 190 -3.75 -20.02 -49.16
C SER A 190 -2.42 -20.18 -49.90
N ALA A 191 -1.29 -20.04 -49.16
CA ALA A 191 -0.04 -20.76 -49.43
C ALA A 191 0.86 -20.95 -48.18
N LYS A 192 1.48 -22.13 -48.07
CA LYS A 192 2.68 -22.53 -47.29
C LYS A 192 3.50 -23.47 -48.23
N PRO A 193 4.68 -23.98 -47.84
CA PRO A 193 5.96 -23.32 -47.54
C PRO A 193 7.12 -23.93 -48.38
N ASP A 194 8.31 -23.33 -48.47
CA ASP A 194 9.53 -24.10 -48.76
C ASP A 194 10.84 -23.40 -48.34
N LYS A 195 11.85 -24.23 -48.07
CA LYS A 195 13.10 -23.98 -47.33
C LYS A 195 14.33 -23.95 -48.30
N PRO A 196 15.61 -23.90 -47.85
CA PRO A 196 16.65 -22.98 -48.35
C PRO A 196 17.72 -23.64 -49.25
N ILE A 197 18.51 -22.84 -50.00
CA ILE A 197 19.78 -23.31 -50.61
C ILE A 197 20.92 -22.27 -50.49
N LEU A 198 22.08 -22.88 -50.23
CA LEU A 198 23.45 -22.46 -49.98
C LEU A 198 24.17 -21.60 -51.05
N ALA A 199 25.17 -20.86 -50.55
CA ALA A 199 26.54 -20.68 -51.05
C ALA A 199 26.81 -19.80 -52.29
N GLN A 200 27.70 -18.80 -52.12
CA GLN A 200 29.10 -18.88 -52.62
C GLN A 200 30.00 -17.73 -52.09
N LYS A 201 31.22 -18.13 -51.72
CA LYS A 201 32.44 -17.32 -51.44
C LYS A 201 32.94 -16.68 -52.76
N GLN A 202 33.54 -15.48 -52.79
CA GLN A 202 34.99 -15.12 -52.68
C GLN A 202 35.19 -13.79 -53.48
N PRO A 203 36.37 -13.12 -53.52
CA PRO A 203 37.26 -12.59 -52.49
C PRO A 203 37.48 -11.05 -52.59
N VAL A 204 38.21 -10.53 -51.61
CA VAL A 204 38.75 -9.16 -51.40
C VAL A 204 39.67 -8.67 -52.54
N PRO A 205 39.78 -7.35 -52.75
CA PRO A 205 41.10 -6.71 -52.85
C PRO A 205 41.31 -5.61 -51.81
N LYS A 206 42.51 -5.62 -51.23
CA LYS A 206 43.07 -4.61 -50.34
C LYS A 206 43.35 -3.34 -51.15
N THR A 207 42.97 -2.18 -50.62
CA THR A 207 43.64 -0.92 -50.93
C THR A 207 43.96 -0.20 -49.64
N THR A 208 45.25 -0.13 -49.37
CA THR A 208 45.88 0.71 -48.37
C THR A 208 45.82 2.15 -48.86
N THR A 209 45.16 3.05 -48.12
CA THR A 209 45.44 4.49 -48.24
C THR A 209 45.47 5.12 -46.86
N THR A 210 46.69 5.49 -46.49
CA THR A 210 47.06 6.40 -45.41
C THR A 210 46.36 7.75 -45.60
N SER A 211 45.61 8.23 -44.60
CA SER A 211 45.35 9.66 -44.43
C SER A 211 45.33 10.02 -42.96
N LYS A 212 46.26 10.92 -42.61
CA LYS A 212 46.34 11.66 -41.36
C LYS A 212 45.13 12.58 -41.16
N ASP A 213 44.93 12.90 -39.90
CA ASP A 213 44.23 14.06 -39.35
C ASP A 213 42.71 14.16 -39.57
N GLN A 214 41.97 13.69 -38.57
CA GLN A 214 41.16 14.57 -37.72
C GLN A 214 40.80 13.85 -36.43
N ALA A 215 41.44 14.26 -35.34
CA ALA A 215 41.05 13.89 -33.99
C ALA A 215 39.60 14.35 -33.77
N LEU A 216 38.69 13.39 -33.77
CA LEU A 216 37.34 13.55 -33.27
C LEU A 216 37.43 14.04 -31.80
N PRO A 217 36.68 15.06 -31.38
CA PRO A 217 36.72 15.52 -30.01
C PRO A 217 36.44 14.34 -29.08
N THR A 218 37.36 14.13 -28.15
CA THR A 218 37.33 13.11 -27.11
C THR A 218 35.95 13.06 -26.48
N VAL A 219 35.16 12.03 -26.83
CA VAL A 219 33.89 11.75 -26.18
C VAL A 219 34.23 11.49 -24.72
N THR A 220 33.89 12.43 -23.84
CA THR A 220 34.06 12.32 -22.40
C THR A 220 33.52 10.96 -21.96
N ALA A 221 34.40 10.06 -21.54
CA ALA A 221 34.07 8.69 -21.14
C ALA A 221 33.03 8.75 -20.01
N SER A 222 31.77 8.46 -20.36
CA SER A 222 30.66 8.54 -19.43
C SER A 222 30.75 7.35 -18.47
N LYS A 223 31.06 7.60 -17.20
CA LYS A 223 31.19 6.55 -16.18
C LYS A 223 29.81 5.96 -15.89
N VAL A 224 29.68 4.64 -16.01
CA VAL A 224 28.46 3.91 -15.62
C VAL A 224 28.38 3.88 -14.10
N VAL A 225 27.27 4.37 -13.56
CA VAL A 225 27.01 4.49 -12.12
C VAL A 225 26.08 3.37 -11.64
N LEU A 226 25.14 2.96 -12.48
CA LEU A 226 24.12 1.97 -12.14
C LEU A 226 23.66 1.20 -13.38
N ARG A 227 23.50 -0.11 -13.27
CA ARG A 227 22.95 -1.01 -14.31
C ARG A 227 21.45 -1.16 -14.11
N ASP A 228 20.66 -1.06 -15.17
CA ASP A 228 19.20 -1.04 -15.08
C ASP A 228 18.57 -1.85 -16.22
N GLY A 229 18.76 -3.17 -16.20
CA GLY A 229 18.28 -4.06 -17.26
C GLY A 229 18.89 -3.69 -18.62
N ASN A 230 18.03 -3.28 -19.56
CA ASN A 230 18.42 -2.80 -20.89
C ASN A 230 18.97 -1.36 -20.88
N TYR A 231 19.06 -0.75 -19.72
CA TYR A 231 19.47 0.63 -19.53
C TYR A 231 20.60 0.72 -18.51
N ARG A 232 21.14 1.93 -18.37
CA ARG A 232 22.17 2.28 -17.40
C ARG A 232 22.03 3.73 -16.99
N VAL A 233 22.44 4.04 -15.78
CA VAL A 233 22.65 5.43 -15.36
C VAL A 233 24.11 5.78 -15.60
N VAL A 234 24.35 6.85 -16.35
CA VAL A 234 25.69 7.38 -16.63
C VAL A 234 25.86 8.76 -16.02
N ALA A 235 27.07 9.06 -15.56
CA ALA A 235 27.46 10.41 -15.16
C ALA A 235 27.91 11.21 -16.39
N LYS A 236 27.14 12.23 -16.77
CA LYS A 236 27.46 13.15 -17.86
C LYS A 236 27.43 14.59 -17.34
N ASN A 237 28.56 15.29 -17.40
CA ASN A 237 28.71 16.67 -16.93
C ASN A 237 28.26 16.86 -15.46
N GLY A 238 28.59 15.91 -14.58
CA GLY A 238 28.20 15.94 -13.17
C GLY A 238 26.72 15.61 -12.88
N LYS A 239 25.92 15.31 -13.92
CA LYS A 239 24.53 14.86 -13.78
C LYS A 239 24.39 13.38 -14.06
N LEU A 240 23.54 12.71 -13.29
CA LEU A 240 23.14 11.33 -13.55
C LEU A 240 21.97 11.33 -14.53
N VAL A 241 22.10 10.59 -15.63
CA VAL A 241 21.06 10.47 -16.66
C VAL A 241 20.83 9.01 -17.02
N LEU A 242 19.57 8.67 -17.30
CA LEU A 242 19.21 7.37 -17.85
C LEU A 242 19.63 7.30 -19.33
N ALA A 243 20.38 6.25 -19.67
CA ALA A 243 20.90 6.01 -20.99
C ALA A 243 20.69 4.55 -21.41
N GLU A 244 20.65 4.31 -22.71
CA GLU A 244 20.67 2.97 -23.29
C GLU A 244 22.01 2.27 -23.08
N ILE A 245 22.09 1.00 -23.49
CA ILE A 245 23.31 0.18 -23.37
C ILE A 245 24.50 0.83 -24.11
N ASP A 246 24.27 1.53 -25.20
CA ASP A 246 25.33 2.22 -25.95
C ASP A 246 25.74 3.57 -25.31
N GLY A 247 25.07 4.00 -24.23
CA GLY A 247 25.32 5.28 -23.57
C GLY A 247 24.53 6.45 -24.15
N THR A 248 23.66 6.22 -25.12
CA THR A 248 22.77 7.23 -25.68
C THR A 248 21.71 7.62 -24.65
N VAL A 249 21.54 8.91 -24.40
CA VAL A 249 20.53 9.39 -23.45
C VAL A 249 19.15 9.04 -23.96
N VAL A 250 18.35 8.40 -23.11
CA VAL A 250 16.98 8.00 -23.44
C VAL A 250 16.14 9.25 -23.75
N LYS A 251 15.61 9.31 -24.98
CA LYS A 251 14.68 10.36 -25.43
C LYS A 251 13.36 9.70 -25.78
N THR A 252 12.48 9.52 -24.80
CA THR A 252 11.14 8.97 -25.02
C THR A 252 10.10 10.09 -24.95
N PRO A 253 8.97 9.98 -25.67
CA PRO A 253 7.80 10.83 -25.48
C PRO A 253 7.04 10.44 -24.19
N LEU A 254 7.74 9.88 -23.21
CA LEU A 254 7.18 9.56 -21.91
C LEU A 254 6.68 10.86 -21.29
N GLU A 255 5.58 10.79 -20.54
CA GLU A 255 5.01 11.98 -19.91
C GLU A 255 6.12 12.76 -19.19
N ALA A 256 6.25 14.05 -19.53
CA ALA A 256 7.30 14.93 -18.99
C ALA A 256 7.42 14.85 -17.47
N ARG A 257 6.30 14.57 -16.80
CA ARG A 257 6.20 14.29 -15.36
C ARG A 257 7.07 13.12 -14.89
N ILE A 258 7.09 12.00 -15.61
CA ILE A 258 7.87 10.81 -15.22
C ILE A 258 9.36 11.04 -15.51
N MET A 259 9.71 11.64 -16.65
CA MET A 259 11.10 11.99 -16.93
C MET A 259 11.65 12.98 -15.89
N ALA A 260 10.87 14.00 -15.54
CA ALA A 260 11.22 14.92 -14.46
C ALA A 260 11.35 14.20 -13.10
N ALA A 261 10.49 13.21 -12.82
CA ALA A 261 10.60 12.40 -11.61
C ALA A 261 11.86 11.52 -11.61
N ILE A 262 12.29 10.98 -12.76
CA ILE A 262 13.54 10.21 -12.89
C ILE A 262 14.73 11.12 -12.63
N GLU A 263 14.76 12.29 -13.26
CA GLU A 263 15.82 13.27 -13.05
C GLU A 263 15.88 13.74 -11.60
N GLU A 264 14.73 14.03 -10.99
CA GLU A 264 14.65 14.43 -9.59
C GLU A 264 15.09 13.32 -8.63
N LYS A 265 14.65 12.07 -8.85
CA LYS A 265 15.08 10.91 -8.06
C LYS A 265 16.59 10.69 -8.16
N LEU A 266 17.16 10.82 -9.36
CA LEU A 266 18.60 10.70 -9.57
C LEU A 266 19.38 11.86 -8.92
N ARG A 267 18.79 13.05 -8.84
CA ARG A 267 19.41 14.24 -8.24
C ARG A 267 19.35 14.24 -6.71
N THR A 268 18.21 13.87 -6.12
CA THR A 268 17.96 14.03 -4.67
C THR A 268 17.79 12.70 -3.91
N GLY A 269 17.58 11.60 -4.63
CA GLY A 269 17.19 10.31 -4.06
C GLY A 269 15.75 10.26 -3.56
N ARG A 270 14.94 11.32 -3.75
CA ARG A 270 13.53 11.39 -3.34
C ARG A 270 12.66 11.91 -4.49
N ILE A 271 11.40 11.52 -4.51
CA ILE A 271 10.38 12.13 -5.37
C ILE A 271 9.34 12.80 -4.49
N LYS A 272 8.91 14.00 -4.85
CA LYS A 272 7.69 14.59 -4.28
C LYS A 272 6.50 14.00 -5.03
N PRO A 273 5.60 13.24 -4.38
CA PRO A 273 4.42 12.71 -5.05
C PRO A 273 3.55 13.85 -5.60
N ALA A 274 2.81 13.57 -6.67
CA ALA A 274 1.95 14.57 -7.30
C ALA A 274 0.90 15.09 -6.31
N GLU A 275 0.45 16.33 -6.46
CA GLU A 275 -0.49 16.97 -5.51
C GLU A 275 -1.77 16.16 -5.26
N PRO A 276 -2.42 15.54 -6.27
CA PRO A 276 -3.60 14.70 -6.03
C PRO A 276 -3.30 13.48 -5.15
N VAL A 277 -2.08 12.94 -5.23
CA VAL A 277 -1.59 11.81 -4.41
C VAL A 277 -1.29 12.29 -2.99
N ARG A 278 -0.63 13.44 -2.85
CA ARG A 278 -0.36 14.06 -1.53
C ARG A 278 -1.64 14.40 -0.78
N VAL A 279 -2.63 14.98 -1.46
CA VAL A 279 -3.94 15.28 -0.88
C VAL A 279 -4.63 13.99 -0.43
N ALA A 280 -4.62 12.94 -1.26
CA ALA A 280 -5.14 11.63 -0.89
C ALA A 280 -4.52 11.11 0.41
N MET A 281 -3.20 11.16 0.49
CA MET A 281 -2.43 10.68 1.63
C MET A 281 -2.66 11.49 2.90
N ASN A 282 -2.82 12.82 2.78
CA ASN A 282 -2.85 13.72 3.94
C ASN A 282 -4.25 14.03 4.49
N THR A 283 -5.30 13.97 3.66
CA THR A 283 -6.64 14.51 4.05
C THR A 283 -7.74 13.46 4.15
N THR A 284 -7.62 12.35 3.43
CA THR A 284 -8.74 11.41 3.29
C THR A 284 -8.47 10.02 3.87
N LEU A 285 -7.21 9.57 3.93
CA LEU A 285 -6.82 8.26 4.47
C LEU A 285 -6.55 8.30 6.00
N ARG A 286 -7.33 9.06 6.77
CA ARG A 286 -7.27 9.02 8.24
C ARG A 286 -8.38 8.13 8.80
N ASP A 287 -8.04 7.39 9.85
CA ASP A 287 -8.93 6.47 10.57
C ASP A 287 -10.20 7.19 11.07
N GLN A 288 -11.29 6.44 11.25
CA GLN A 288 -12.45 6.96 11.98
C GLN A 288 -12.06 7.26 13.42
N GLU A 289 -12.05 8.54 13.80
CA GLU A 289 -11.87 8.95 15.19
C GLU A 289 -13.03 8.43 16.05
N GLY A 290 -12.71 7.83 17.20
CA GLY A 290 -13.68 7.50 18.25
C GLY A 290 -14.18 6.05 18.35
N TYR A 291 -13.77 5.15 17.46
CA TYR A 291 -14.06 3.71 17.62
C TYR A 291 -12.80 2.93 18.03
N THR A 292 -12.87 2.27 19.19
CA THR A 292 -11.84 1.33 19.65
C THR A 292 -12.37 -0.10 19.49
N PRO A 293 -11.86 -0.87 18.50
CA PRO A 293 -12.30 -2.24 18.34
C PRO A 293 -11.85 -3.08 19.55
N PRO A 294 -12.65 -4.05 19.99
CA PRO A 294 -12.26 -4.94 21.09
C PRO A 294 -11.03 -5.78 20.70
N PRO A 295 -10.27 -6.32 21.67
CA PRO A 295 -9.06 -7.11 21.39
C PRO A 295 -9.28 -8.34 20.51
N THR A 296 -10.51 -8.85 20.49
CA THR A 296 -10.96 -10.00 19.69
C THR A 296 -11.28 -9.63 18.23
N ALA A 297 -11.28 -8.34 17.89
CA ALA A 297 -11.53 -7.90 16.53
C ALA A 297 -10.32 -8.20 15.61
N PRO A 298 -10.57 -8.59 14.35
CA PRO A 298 -9.52 -8.70 13.34
C PRO A 298 -8.89 -7.33 13.07
N THR A 299 -7.61 -7.32 12.76
CA THR A 299 -6.85 -6.12 12.39
C THR A 299 -6.66 -6.08 10.87
N PRO A 300 -7.17 -5.07 10.15
CA PRO A 300 -6.90 -4.88 8.74
C PRO A 300 -5.38 -4.71 8.51
N VAL A 301 -4.81 -5.46 7.57
CA VAL A 301 -3.37 -5.44 7.27
C VAL A 301 -3.10 -4.74 5.94
N SER A 302 -3.86 -5.05 4.90
CA SER A 302 -3.70 -4.41 3.60
C SER A 302 -4.98 -4.54 2.77
N PRO A 303 -5.35 -3.53 1.97
CA PRO A 303 -4.74 -2.21 1.91
C PRO A 303 -5.15 -1.33 3.10
N ASP A 304 -4.18 -0.64 3.70
CA ASP A 304 -4.39 0.30 4.80
C ASP A 304 -3.66 1.61 4.45
N ASN A 305 -4.41 2.71 4.43
CA ASN A 305 -3.97 4.07 4.15
C ASN A 305 -2.99 4.19 2.96
N LYS A 306 -3.26 3.43 1.88
CA LYS A 306 -2.42 3.37 0.69
C LYS A 306 -3.19 3.43 -0.63
N ILE A 307 -2.45 3.65 -1.71
CA ILE A 307 -2.95 3.53 -3.08
C ILE A 307 -2.69 2.11 -3.58
N VAL A 308 -3.65 1.50 -4.27
CA VAL A 308 -3.51 0.17 -4.88
C VAL A 308 -3.50 0.27 -6.40
N LEU A 309 -2.61 -0.50 -7.04
CA LEU A 309 -2.47 -0.52 -8.51
C LEU A 309 -3.67 -1.17 -9.22
N THR A 310 -4.19 -2.25 -8.64
CA THR A 310 -5.29 -3.06 -9.21
C THR A 310 -6.65 -2.52 -8.76
N ASP A 311 -7.64 -2.62 -9.65
CA ASP A 311 -9.06 -2.33 -9.36
C ASP A 311 -9.77 -3.51 -8.66
N LYS A 312 -9.06 -4.62 -8.46
CA LYS A 312 -9.50 -5.81 -7.71
C LYS A 312 -8.49 -6.12 -6.60
N PRO A 313 -8.39 -5.26 -5.58
CA PRO A 313 -7.41 -5.45 -4.52
C PRO A 313 -7.71 -6.72 -3.71
N MET A 314 -6.64 -7.34 -3.24
CA MET A 314 -6.71 -8.38 -2.21
C MET A 314 -6.70 -7.71 -0.84
N LEU A 315 -7.75 -7.95 -0.06
CA LEU A 315 -7.91 -7.50 1.30
C LEU A 315 -7.36 -8.59 2.23
N VAL A 316 -6.50 -8.22 3.17
CA VAL A 316 -5.81 -9.13 4.09
C VAL A 316 -5.93 -8.58 5.50
N TRP A 317 -6.21 -9.44 6.47
CA TRP A 317 -6.34 -9.09 7.88
C TRP A 317 -5.66 -10.14 8.78
N SER A 318 -5.51 -9.79 10.06
CA SER A 318 -4.97 -10.70 11.07
C SER A 318 -5.92 -11.88 11.28
N LYS A 319 -5.35 -13.08 11.40
CA LYS A 319 -6.11 -14.26 11.80
C LYS A 319 -6.51 -14.11 13.26
N VAL A 320 -7.77 -14.40 13.57
CA VAL A 320 -8.33 -14.46 14.92
C VAL A 320 -8.51 -15.93 15.30
N ASP A 321 -8.04 -16.30 16.49
CA ASP A 321 -8.20 -17.65 17.00
C ASP A 321 -9.68 -17.97 17.28
N LEU A 322 -10.07 -19.21 17.02
CA LEU A 322 -11.45 -19.70 17.15
C LEU A 322 -12.47 -18.97 16.25
N ALA A 323 -12.01 -18.18 15.28
CA ALA A 323 -12.87 -17.60 14.24
C ALA A 323 -13.47 -18.71 13.37
N GLU A 324 -14.79 -18.70 13.24
CA GLU A 324 -15.48 -19.58 12.30
C GLU A 324 -15.65 -18.91 10.94
N LEU A 325 -15.95 -17.62 10.96
CA LEU A 325 -16.27 -16.87 9.76
C LEU A 325 -15.86 -15.41 9.89
N TYR A 326 -15.42 -14.85 8.76
CA TYR A 326 -15.19 -13.44 8.57
C TYR A 326 -16.21 -12.87 7.59
N ARG A 327 -16.59 -11.61 7.79
CA ARG A 327 -17.40 -10.83 6.86
C ARG A 327 -16.66 -9.56 6.51
N VAL A 328 -16.34 -9.40 5.23
CA VAL A 328 -15.62 -8.24 4.73
C VAL A 328 -16.60 -7.34 4.01
N VAL A 329 -16.55 -6.04 4.31
CA VAL A 329 -17.41 -5.03 3.69
C VAL A 329 -16.54 -3.89 3.16
N VAL A 330 -16.71 -3.55 1.89
CA VAL A 330 -16.07 -2.40 1.24
C VAL A 330 -17.15 -1.39 0.87
N LYS A 331 -16.92 -0.12 1.22
CA LYS A 331 -17.83 1.00 1.02
C LYS A 331 -17.17 2.12 0.23
N THR A 332 -17.95 2.86 -0.55
CA THR A 332 -17.51 4.14 -1.16
C THR A 332 -17.31 5.21 -0.08
N ALA A 333 -16.72 6.34 -0.46
CA ALA A 333 -16.64 7.53 0.39
C ALA A 333 -18.02 7.99 0.93
N ASP A 334 -19.10 7.80 0.16
CA ASP A 334 -20.48 8.12 0.55
C ASP A 334 -21.11 7.07 1.49
N GLY A 335 -20.39 5.99 1.81
CA GLY A 335 -20.87 4.91 2.69
C GLY A 335 -21.62 3.78 1.99
N ASN A 336 -21.77 3.82 0.66
CA ASN A 336 -22.46 2.78 -0.10
C ASN A 336 -21.64 1.49 -0.17
N VAL A 337 -22.23 0.36 0.20
CA VAL A 337 -21.57 -0.97 0.10
C VAL A 337 -21.42 -1.36 -1.36
N VAL A 338 -20.18 -1.60 -1.79
CA VAL A 338 -19.83 -1.99 -3.18
C VAL A 338 -19.33 -3.41 -3.30
N PHE A 339 -18.87 -3.99 -2.18
CA PHE A 339 -18.45 -5.38 -2.10
C PHE A 339 -18.68 -5.88 -0.68
N GLU A 340 -19.20 -7.10 -0.60
CA GLU A 340 -19.43 -7.80 0.65
C GLU A 340 -19.20 -9.30 0.43
N GLN A 341 -18.44 -9.93 1.31
CA GLN A 341 -18.17 -11.36 1.22
C GLN A 341 -17.91 -11.97 2.59
N GLU A 342 -18.45 -13.17 2.81
CA GLU A 342 -18.11 -14.02 3.94
C GLU A 342 -17.08 -15.08 3.55
N THR A 343 -16.13 -15.38 4.44
CA THR A 343 -15.09 -16.39 4.21
C THR A 343 -14.48 -16.89 5.53
N ASP A 344 -13.98 -18.11 5.55
CA ASP A 344 -13.20 -18.73 6.64
C ASP A 344 -11.70 -18.38 6.58
N ARG A 345 -11.24 -17.78 5.48
CA ARG A 345 -9.84 -17.35 5.30
C ARG A 345 -9.63 -15.95 5.84
N ASN A 346 -8.38 -15.58 6.11
CA ASN A 346 -7.99 -14.23 6.55
C ASN A 346 -7.66 -13.28 5.38
N SER A 347 -8.16 -13.60 4.18
CA SER A 347 -7.95 -12.78 3.00
C SER A 347 -9.06 -13.00 1.97
N VAL A 348 -9.38 -11.95 1.20
CA VAL A 348 -10.34 -12.03 0.11
C VAL A 348 -9.96 -11.11 -1.05
N THR A 349 -10.16 -11.55 -2.28
CA THR A 349 -9.96 -10.71 -3.47
C THR A 349 -11.30 -10.12 -3.89
N VAL A 350 -11.34 -8.79 -4.04
CA VAL A 350 -12.54 -8.11 -4.55
C VAL A 350 -12.83 -8.59 -5.98
N THR A 351 -13.98 -9.19 -6.20
CA THR A 351 -14.33 -9.82 -7.49
C THR A 351 -14.88 -8.81 -8.49
N LYS A 352 -15.65 -7.84 -8.00
CA LYS A 352 -16.21 -6.73 -8.79
C LYS A 352 -15.17 -5.62 -8.93
N PRO A 353 -14.77 -5.22 -10.16
CA PRO A 353 -13.84 -4.11 -10.35
C PRO A 353 -14.34 -2.84 -9.64
N LEU A 354 -13.47 -2.25 -8.84
CA LEU A 354 -13.67 -0.96 -8.21
C LEU A 354 -13.37 0.17 -9.22
N GLN A 355 -13.95 1.35 -9.01
CA GLN A 355 -13.69 2.49 -9.86
C GLN A 355 -12.28 3.03 -9.61
N ARG A 356 -11.51 3.22 -10.68
CA ARG A 356 -10.18 3.82 -10.62
C ARG A 356 -10.26 5.29 -10.22
N GLY A 357 -9.31 5.74 -9.43
CA GLY A 357 -9.27 7.09 -8.86
C GLY A 357 -10.20 7.31 -7.68
N ALA A 358 -11.11 6.37 -7.39
CA ALA A 358 -12.02 6.45 -6.27
C ALA A 358 -11.40 5.95 -4.96
N GLU A 359 -11.95 6.46 -3.87
CA GLU A 359 -11.57 6.10 -2.51
C GLU A 359 -12.62 5.18 -1.88
N TYR A 360 -12.12 4.22 -1.12
CA TYR A 360 -12.92 3.21 -0.47
C TYR A 360 -12.51 3.09 0.99
N SER A 361 -13.49 2.73 1.82
CA SER A 361 -13.24 2.24 3.17
C SER A 361 -13.60 0.76 3.22
N TRP A 362 -12.89 -0.01 4.04
CA TRP A 362 -13.26 -1.39 4.30
C TRP A 362 -13.04 -1.76 5.75
N GLN A 363 -13.83 -2.74 6.19
CA GLN A 363 -13.78 -3.31 7.53
C GLN A 363 -14.01 -4.82 7.42
N VAL A 364 -13.53 -5.54 8.43
CA VAL A 364 -13.75 -6.97 8.56
C VAL A 364 -14.37 -7.26 9.92
N GLY A 365 -15.46 -8.02 9.90
CA GLY A 365 -16.07 -8.61 11.08
C GLY A 365 -15.62 -10.05 11.26
N VAL A 366 -15.47 -10.48 12.51
CA VAL A 366 -15.30 -11.90 12.87
C VAL A 366 -16.51 -12.39 13.64
N ARG A 367 -16.87 -13.66 13.43
CA ARG A 367 -17.90 -14.38 14.16
C ARG A 367 -17.31 -15.65 14.79
N PHE A 368 -17.74 -15.93 16.02
CA PHE A 368 -17.33 -17.09 16.81
C PHE A 368 -18.51 -18.05 17.01
N SER A 369 -18.22 -19.36 17.11
CA SER A 369 -19.21 -20.44 17.33
C SER A 369 -20.21 -20.21 18.47
N ALA A 370 -19.79 -19.46 19.50
CA ALA A 370 -20.56 -19.27 20.72
C ALA A 370 -21.59 -18.12 20.64
N GLY A 371 -21.65 -17.37 19.52
CA GLY A 371 -22.55 -16.22 19.37
C GLY A 371 -22.95 -15.93 17.92
N ASP A 372 -24.04 -15.19 17.75
CA ASP A 372 -24.52 -14.71 16.43
C ASP A 372 -24.07 -13.27 16.14
N GLU A 373 -23.23 -12.70 17.01
CA GLU A 373 -22.75 -11.32 16.90
C GLU A 373 -21.43 -11.22 16.14
N TRP A 374 -21.34 -10.18 15.31
CA TRP A 374 -20.13 -9.84 14.56
C TRP A 374 -19.29 -8.84 15.36
N THR A 375 -18.03 -9.18 15.58
CA THR A 375 -17.04 -8.27 16.14
C THR A 375 -16.28 -7.60 15.00
N ASN A 376 -16.50 -6.29 14.80
CA ASN A 376 -15.92 -5.55 13.67
C ASN A 376 -14.56 -4.94 14.00
N SER A 377 -13.69 -4.89 13.00
CA SER A 377 -12.47 -4.10 13.02
C SER A 377 -12.74 -2.60 12.97
N ARG A 378 -11.69 -1.79 13.18
CA ARG A 378 -11.69 -0.41 12.66
C ARG A 378 -11.89 -0.42 11.14
N ALA A 379 -12.49 0.64 10.61
CA ALA A 379 -12.54 0.87 9.18
C ALA A 379 -11.23 1.52 8.72
N VAL A 380 -10.61 0.95 7.68
CA VAL A 380 -9.40 1.48 7.04
C VAL A 380 -9.71 1.90 5.62
N ARG A 381 -8.89 2.79 5.06
CA ARG A 381 -9.15 3.37 3.74
C ARG A 381 -8.06 3.04 2.75
N PHE A 382 -8.42 3.04 1.48
CA PHE A 382 -7.48 2.97 0.38
C PHE A 382 -8.04 3.67 -0.85
N ARG A 383 -7.17 3.99 -1.80
CA ARG A 383 -7.56 4.55 -3.09
C ARG A 383 -7.11 3.63 -4.21
N VAL A 384 -7.97 3.43 -5.20
CA VAL A 384 -7.59 2.73 -6.43
C VAL A 384 -6.87 3.73 -7.33
N LEU A 385 -5.71 3.36 -7.88
CA LEU A 385 -4.97 4.21 -8.81
C LEU A 385 -5.86 4.70 -9.97
N SER A 386 -5.74 6.00 -10.31
CA SER A 386 -6.51 6.63 -11.40
C SER A 386 -6.22 5.99 -12.76
N ASP A 387 -7.17 6.12 -13.70
CA ASP A 387 -6.97 5.66 -15.08
C ASP A 387 -5.79 6.34 -15.77
N SER A 388 -5.62 7.65 -15.56
CA SER A 388 -4.54 8.42 -16.15
C SER A 388 -3.17 7.97 -15.63
N ASP A 389 -3.04 7.78 -14.31
CA ASP A 389 -1.77 7.35 -13.71
C ASP A 389 -1.48 5.88 -14.06
N TYR A 390 -2.51 5.02 -14.12
CA TYR A 390 -2.36 3.65 -14.60
C TYR A 390 -1.85 3.61 -16.04
N ALA A 391 -2.45 4.38 -16.95
CA ALA A 391 -2.03 4.49 -18.33
C ALA A 391 -0.59 5.01 -18.45
N ALA A 392 -0.19 5.96 -17.60
CA ALA A 392 1.18 6.48 -17.54
C ALA A 392 2.18 5.36 -17.17
N ILE A 393 1.86 4.53 -16.17
CA ILE A 393 2.67 3.35 -15.81
C ILE A 393 2.76 2.36 -16.98
N GLN A 394 1.65 2.10 -17.69
CA GLN A 394 1.68 1.19 -18.84
C GLN A 394 2.55 1.73 -19.97
N LYS A 395 2.57 3.05 -20.20
CA LYS A 395 3.51 3.68 -21.16
C LYS A 395 4.96 3.48 -20.75
N VAL A 396 5.30 3.57 -19.45
CA VAL A 396 6.66 3.25 -18.97
C VAL A 396 7.02 1.81 -19.30
N LYS A 397 6.11 0.86 -19.00
CA LYS A 397 6.34 -0.57 -19.28
C LYS A 397 6.56 -0.87 -20.76
N SER A 398 5.85 -0.18 -21.65
CA SER A 398 5.96 -0.39 -23.10
C SER A 398 7.13 0.36 -23.73
N GLN A 399 7.45 1.58 -23.27
CA GLN A 399 8.51 2.42 -23.84
C GLN A 399 9.89 2.14 -23.21
N LEU A 400 9.94 1.71 -21.95
CA LEU A 400 11.17 1.41 -21.21
C LEU A 400 11.16 -0.02 -20.64
N PRO A 401 11.02 -1.05 -21.49
CA PRO A 401 10.92 -2.43 -21.04
C PRO A 401 12.21 -2.87 -20.31
N GLY A 402 12.04 -3.35 -19.07
CA GLY A 402 13.14 -3.83 -18.24
C GLY A 402 13.89 -2.75 -17.46
N SER A 403 13.48 -1.48 -17.52
CA SER A 403 14.00 -0.44 -16.64
C SER A 403 13.30 -0.51 -15.27
N HIS A 404 13.97 -1.11 -14.30
CA HIS A 404 13.51 -1.13 -12.91
C HIS A 404 13.58 0.26 -12.29
N LEU A 405 14.56 1.09 -12.68
CA LEU A 405 14.64 2.48 -12.22
C LEU A 405 13.42 3.29 -12.70
N ALA A 406 13.13 3.30 -14.00
CA ALA A 406 12.02 4.10 -14.54
C ALA A 406 10.67 3.62 -14.01
N LEU A 407 10.46 2.30 -13.94
CA LEU A 407 9.23 1.73 -13.42
C LEU A 407 9.06 1.99 -11.92
N GLY A 408 10.12 1.82 -11.12
CA GLY A 408 10.12 2.15 -9.69
C GLY A 408 9.84 3.62 -9.42
N VAL A 409 10.45 4.52 -10.20
CA VAL A 409 10.18 5.98 -10.13
C VAL A 409 8.73 6.30 -10.46
N ALA A 410 8.16 5.68 -11.51
CA ALA A 410 6.77 5.90 -11.89
C ALA A 410 5.82 5.44 -10.77
N TYR A 411 6.09 4.27 -10.16
CA TYR A 411 5.33 3.80 -9.01
C TYR A 411 5.41 4.76 -7.82
N GLU A 412 6.62 5.20 -7.43
CA GLU A 412 6.82 6.13 -6.32
C GLU A 412 6.14 7.49 -6.56
N ALA A 413 6.22 8.02 -7.78
CA ALA A 413 5.57 9.28 -8.16
C ALA A 413 4.04 9.24 -7.98
N PHE A 414 3.44 8.05 -8.04
CA PHE A 414 2.01 7.82 -7.88
C PHE A 414 1.63 7.21 -6.51
N GLY A 415 2.57 7.15 -5.56
CA GLY A 415 2.32 6.67 -4.19
C GLY A 415 2.18 5.14 -4.08
N LEU A 416 2.62 4.38 -5.09
CA LEU A 416 2.63 2.92 -5.10
C LEU A 416 3.97 2.41 -4.54
N TYR A 417 4.20 2.64 -3.24
CA TYR A 417 5.51 2.41 -2.63
C TYR A 417 5.88 0.93 -2.52
N ASP A 418 4.91 0.03 -2.36
CA ASP A 418 5.16 -1.43 -2.33
C ASP A 418 5.70 -1.93 -3.68
N GLU A 419 5.06 -1.51 -4.77
CA GLU A 419 5.48 -1.80 -6.14
C GLU A 419 6.83 -1.14 -6.44
N ALA A 420 7.02 0.13 -6.07
CA ALA A 420 8.30 0.83 -6.24
C ALA A 420 9.44 0.12 -5.50
N ALA A 421 9.21 -0.33 -4.27
CA ALA A 421 10.19 -1.08 -3.49
C ALA A 421 10.54 -2.41 -4.15
N ALA A 422 9.58 -3.10 -4.79
CA ALA A 422 9.86 -4.32 -5.54
C ALA A 422 10.83 -4.07 -6.72
N GLU A 423 10.62 -2.99 -7.47
CA GLU A 423 11.51 -2.59 -8.56
C GLU A 423 12.91 -2.20 -8.04
N TYR A 424 13.00 -1.43 -6.95
CA TYR A 424 14.29 -1.07 -6.37
C TYR A 424 15.03 -2.24 -5.72
N ARG A 425 14.33 -3.28 -5.23
CA ARG A 425 14.97 -4.55 -4.83
C ARG A 425 15.61 -5.24 -6.03
N ALA A 426 14.95 -5.26 -7.19
CA ALA A 426 15.55 -5.80 -8.41
C ALA A 426 16.77 -4.98 -8.84
N LEU A 427 16.67 -3.64 -8.76
CA LEU A 427 17.77 -2.72 -9.06
C LEU A 427 18.97 -2.92 -8.13
N ALA A 428 18.74 -3.06 -6.82
CA ALA A 428 19.78 -3.31 -5.83
C ALA A 428 20.45 -4.67 -6.03
N ARG A 429 19.69 -5.72 -6.38
CA ARG A 429 20.24 -7.04 -6.72
C ARG A 429 21.14 -7.00 -7.94
N ALA A 430 20.77 -6.23 -8.96
CA ALA A 430 21.61 -6.02 -10.16
C ALA A 430 22.86 -5.15 -9.89
N ASN A 431 22.88 -4.43 -8.77
CA ASN A 431 23.97 -3.53 -8.38
C ASN A 431 24.38 -3.70 -6.91
N PRO A 432 24.95 -4.85 -6.49
CA PRO A 432 25.19 -5.15 -5.08
C PRO A 432 26.05 -4.10 -4.35
N ASN A 433 27.02 -3.51 -5.06
CA ASN A 433 27.95 -2.53 -4.50
C ASN A 433 27.46 -1.08 -4.62
N SER A 434 26.27 -0.83 -5.19
CA SER A 434 25.75 0.51 -5.39
C SER A 434 25.07 1.02 -4.12
N THR A 435 25.68 2.05 -3.49
CA THR A 435 25.04 2.80 -2.40
C THR A 435 23.75 3.47 -2.88
N LEU A 436 23.75 3.99 -4.11
CA LEU A 436 22.59 4.65 -4.72
C LEU A 436 21.38 3.72 -4.78
N ALA A 437 21.55 2.49 -5.27
CA ALA A 437 20.44 1.53 -5.36
C ALA A 437 19.89 1.13 -3.97
N ARG A 438 20.80 0.92 -2.99
CA ARG A 438 20.41 0.63 -1.61
C ARG A 438 19.68 1.79 -0.95
N ASP A 439 20.13 3.02 -1.19
CA ASP A 439 19.51 4.23 -0.66
C ASP A 439 18.13 4.48 -1.25
N MET A 440 17.95 4.24 -2.55
CA MET A 440 16.62 4.31 -3.20
C MET A 440 15.65 3.33 -2.53
N LEU A 441 16.05 2.07 -2.37
CA LEU A 441 15.22 1.06 -1.72
C LEU A 441 14.86 1.45 -0.28
N ARG A 442 15.86 1.83 0.53
CA ARG A 442 15.66 2.19 1.94
C ARG A 442 14.66 3.34 2.08
N LYS A 443 14.87 4.44 1.35
CA LYS A 443 14.01 5.63 1.40
C LYS A 443 12.57 5.33 0.94
N THR A 444 12.40 4.49 -0.07
CA THR A 444 11.07 4.11 -0.55
C THR A 444 10.33 3.22 0.44
N VAL A 445 11.04 2.28 1.11
CA VAL A 445 10.46 1.46 2.19
C VAL A 445 10.09 2.32 3.41
N GLU A 446 10.92 3.31 3.76
CA GLU A 446 10.59 4.30 4.80
C GLU A 446 9.33 5.10 4.46
N SER A 447 9.07 5.38 3.18
CA SER A 447 7.89 6.13 2.72
C SER A 447 6.61 5.27 2.63
N ALA A 448 6.76 3.94 2.69
CA ALA A 448 5.64 3.00 2.66
C ALA A 448 5.04 2.72 4.06
N ARG A 449 5.78 3.08 5.11
CA ARG A 449 5.37 2.99 6.51
C ARG A 449 4.81 4.34 6.96
#